data_AF-A0A1Q8LBC7-F1
#
_entry.id   AF-A0A1Q8LBC7-F1
#
_cell.length_a   1.000
_cell.length_b   1.000
_cell.length_c   1.000
_cell.angle_alpha   90.00
_cell.angle_beta   90.00
_cell.angle_gamma   90.00
#
_symmetry.space_group_name_H-M   'P 1'
#
loop_
_entity.id
_entity.type
_entity.pdbx_description
1 polymer ?
#
loop_
_entity_poly.entity_id
_entity_poly.type
_entity_poly.pdbx_seq_one_letter_code
_entity_poly.pdbx_strand_id
1 'polypeptide(L)'
;MLDPYLPLVLLFVLAAGFALFSVASAPLIGPRRFNRAKLDSYECGIEPSPQPVVGGGRVPVAYYLTAMLFILFDIELVFMYPYAVVADAVGVFGFVAITLYIATIAFAYAYEWRRGGLEWS
;
A
#
# COMPACT_ATOMS: atom_id res chain seq x y z
N MET A 1 -4.56 -11.07 30.08
CA MET A 1 -5.40 -10.71 28.90
C MET A 1 -4.62 -10.04 27.78
N LEU A 2 -3.42 -9.48 28.01
CA LEU A 2 -2.52 -8.99 26.95
C LEU A 2 -1.43 -9.99 26.55
N ASP A 3 -1.38 -11.13 27.23
CA ASP A 3 -0.40 -12.21 27.04
C ASP A 3 -0.25 -12.69 25.58
N PRO A 4 -1.31 -12.79 24.75
CA PRO A 4 -1.15 -13.18 23.34
C PRO A 4 -0.51 -12.08 22.47
N TYR A 5 -0.54 -10.81 22.88
CA TYR A 5 0.02 -9.70 22.11
C TYR A 5 1.49 -9.43 22.46
N LEU A 6 1.97 -9.91 23.60
CA LEU A 6 3.34 -9.71 24.05
C LEU A 6 4.38 -10.27 23.05
N PRO A 7 4.24 -11.51 22.51
CA PRO A 7 5.16 -12.01 21.48
C PRO A 7 5.16 -11.16 20.21
N LEU A 8 4.00 -10.62 19.81
CA LEU A 8 3.84 -9.82 18.60
C LEU A 8 4.58 -8.48 18.73
N VAL A 9 4.44 -7.80 19.87
CA VAL A 9 5.16 -6.56 20.16
C VAL A 9 6.66 -6.80 20.25
N LEU A 10 7.09 -7.88 20.92
CA LEU A 10 8.50 -8.23 21.03
C LEU A 10 9.12 -8.49 19.66
N LEU A 11 8.42 -9.22 18.78
CA LEU A 11 8.88 -9.48 17.41
C LEU A 11 8.99 -8.18 16.62
N PHE A 12 8.00 -7.29 16.71
CA PHE A 12 8.02 -6.00 16.05
C PHE A 12 9.22 -5.15 16.50
N VAL A 13 9.46 -5.07 17.82
CA VAL A 13 10.60 -4.34 18.38
C VAL A 13 11.92 -4.95 17.94
N LEU A 14 12.04 -6.27 17.92
CA LEU A 14 13.24 -6.97 17.46
C LEU A 14 13.51 -6.68 15.97
N ALA A 15 12.48 -6.77 15.13
CA ALA A 15 12.59 -6.51 13.69
C ALA A 15 12.95 -5.05 13.40
N ALA A 16 12.29 -4.10 14.06
CA ALA A 16 12.60 -2.68 13.95
C ALA A 16 14.01 -2.38 14.46
N GLY A 17 14.39 -2.94 15.60
CA GLY A 17 15.73 -2.81 16.18
C GLY A 17 16.82 -3.36 15.26
N PHE A 18 16.58 -4.53 14.64
CA PHE A 18 17.50 -5.11 13.67
C PHE A 18 17.63 -4.23 12.41
N ALA A 19 16.52 -3.73 11.86
CA ALA A 19 16.53 -2.85 10.70
C ALA A 19 17.31 -1.54 10.99
N LEU A 20 17.02 -0.91 12.12
CA LEU A 20 17.70 0.31 12.56
C LEU A 20 19.19 0.07 12.81
N PHE A 21 19.53 -1.02 13.51
CA PHE A 21 20.93 -1.40 13.76
C PHE A 21 21.69 -1.63 12.45
N SER A 22 21.10 -2.36 11.51
CA SER A 22 21.70 -2.64 10.20
C SER A 22 22.01 -1.35 9.44
N VAL A 23 21.01 -0.46 9.30
CA VAL A 23 21.18 0.84 8.62
C VAL A 23 22.18 1.74 9.35
N ALA A 24 22.15 1.79 10.68
CA ALA A 24 23.07 2.59 11.48
C ALA A 24 24.52 2.07 11.46
N SER A 25 24.71 0.76 11.28
CA SER A 25 26.04 0.14 11.19
C SER A 25 26.74 0.45 9.86
N ALA A 26 25.98 0.63 8.77
CA ALA A 26 26.52 0.86 7.43
C ALA A 26 27.49 2.06 7.34
N PRO A 27 27.20 3.27 7.87
CA PRO A 27 28.15 4.38 7.85
C PRO A 27 29.31 4.25 8.85
N LEU A 28 29.25 3.31 9.81
CA LEU A 28 30.31 3.07 10.79
C LEU A 28 31.38 2.11 10.22
N ILE A 29 30.95 1.07 9.51
CA ILE A 29 31.82 0.03 8.95
C ILE A 29 32.26 0.37 7.52
N GLY A 30 31.40 1.06 6.75
CA GLY A 30 31.62 1.33 5.33
C GLY A 30 32.65 2.44 5.03
N PRO A 31 33.38 2.37 3.90
CA PRO A 31 34.28 3.43 3.46
C PRO A 31 33.51 4.73 3.15
N ARG A 32 33.84 5.82 3.84
CA ARG A 32 33.25 7.15 3.62
C ARG A 32 33.92 7.87 2.45
N ARG A 33 33.57 7.48 1.22
CA ARG A 33 34.07 8.14 -0.01
C ARG A 33 32.99 8.99 -0.66
N PHE A 34 32.91 10.24 -0.22
CA PHE A 34 32.03 11.25 -0.79
C PHE A 34 32.52 11.66 -2.19
N ASN A 35 31.60 11.75 -3.14
CA ASN A 35 31.82 12.29 -4.47
C ASN A 35 30.53 12.97 -4.91
N ARG A 36 30.62 14.18 -5.47
CA ARG A 36 29.46 14.93 -5.99
C ARG A 36 28.63 14.08 -6.96
N ALA A 37 29.27 13.34 -7.86
CA ALA A 37 28.60 12.47 -8.81
C ALA A 37 27.88 11.26 -8.15
N LYS A 38 28.28 10.84 -6.94
CA LYS A 38 27.59 9.77 -6.20
C LYS A 38 26.34 10.25 -5.47
N LEU A 39 26.25 11.56 -5.23
CA LEU A 39 25.13 12.19 -4.52
C LEU A 39 24.11 12.80 -5.49
N ASP A 40 24.41 12.78 -6.78
CA ASP A 40 23.53 13.29 -7.83
C ASP A 40 22.50 12.23 -8.25
N SER A 41 21.40 12.67 -8.87
CA SER A 41 20.39 11.76 -9.39
C SER A 41 20.92 10.95 -10.56
N TYR A 42 20.56 9.67 -10.62
CA TYR A 42 21.02 8.78 -11.68
C TYR A 42 20.23 9.00 -12.97
N GLU A 43 20.88 9.55 -14.00
CA GLU A 43 20.32 9.80 -15.35
C GLU A 43 21.32 9.39 -16.46
N CYS A 44 21.99 8.24 -16.28
CA CYS A 44 22.93 7.66 -17.25
C CYS A 44 24.03 8.61 -17.76
N GLY A 45 24.44 9.60 -16.95
CA GLY A 45 25.50 10.56 -17.29
C GLY A 45 25.02 11.87 -17.93
N ILE A 46 23.71 12.06 -18.08
CA ILE A 46 23.09 13.33 -18.48
C ILE A 46 22.70 14.11 -17.22
N GLU A 47 22.59 15.44 -17.33
CA GLU A 47 22.04 16.27 -16.26
C GLU A 47 20.62 15.81 -15.90
N PRO A 48 20.31 15.62 -14.61
CA PRO A 48 19.03 15.06 -14.24
C PRO A 48 17.85 15.92 -14.69
N SER A 49 16.83 15.27 -15.25
CA SER A 49 15.59 15.95 -15.59
C SER A 49 14.97 16.55 -14.33
N PRO A 50 14.34 17.75 -14.41
CA PRO A 50 13.65 18.31 -13.27
C PRO A 50 12.57 17.32 -12.85
N GLN A 51 12.62 16.85 -11.60
CA GLN A 51 11.62 15.92 -11.10
C GLN A 51 10.27 16.64 -10.98
N PRO A 52 9.12 15.95 -11.11
CA PRO A 52 7.80 16.55 -10.91
C PRO A 52 7.66 17.28 -9.57
N VAL A 53 8.35 16.79 -8.53
CA VAL A 53 8.40 17.38 -7.17
C VAL A 53 9.14 18.73 -7.14
N VAL A 54 10.02 18.99 -8.11
CA VAL A 54 10.86 20.20 -8.21
C VAL A 54 10.45 21.09 -9.38
N GLY A 55 9.25 20.88 -9.95
CA GLY A 55 8.67 21.72 -11.01
C GLY A 55 8.80 21.20 -12.43
N GLY A 56 9.20 19.94 -12.63
CA GLY A 56 9.42 19.35 -13.95
C GLY A 56 8.24 18.65 -14.63
N GLY A 57 7.04 18.72 -14.06
CA GLY A 57 5.86 18.11 -14.68
C GLY A 57 4.76 17.73 -13.68
N ARG A 58 3.71 17.09 -14.18
CA ARG A 58 2.61 16.57 -13.36
C ARG A 58 2.75 15.06 -13.22
N VAL A 59 2.48 14.54 -12.02
CA VAL A 59 2.32 13.09 -11.81
C VAL A 59 1.03 12.66 -12.52
N PRO A 60 1.03 11.52 -13.27
CA PRO A 60 -0.17 11.00 -13.90
C PRO A 60 -1.34 10.80 -12.92
N VAL A 61 -2.56 11.11 -13.35
CA VAL A 61 -3.77 10.98 -12.52
C VAL A 61 -4.10 9.51 -12.21
N ALA A 62 -3.60 8.56 -13.01
CA ALA A 62 -3.79 7.12 -12.80
C ALA A 62 -3.37 6.65 -11.40
N TYR A 63 -2.32 7.25 -10.81
CA TYR A 63 -1.90 6.94 -9.44
C TYR A 63 -2.97 7.32 -8.39
N TYR A 64 -3.64 8.46 -8.60
CA TYR A 64 -4.72 8.91 -7.73
C TYR A 64 -5.94 8.00 -7.85
N LEU A 65 -6.37 7.68 -9.08
CA LEU A 65 -7.51 6.78 -9.32
C LEU A 65 -7.26 5.40 -8.71
N THR A 66 -6.07 4.85 -8.90
CA THR A 66 -5.68 3.56 -8.32
C THR A 66 -5.71 3.59 -6.79
N ALA A 67 -5.15 4.64 -6.17
CA ALA A 67 -5.14 4.77 -4.71
C ALA A 67 -6.55 4.96 -4.13
N MET A 68 -7.38 5.77 -4.78
CA MET A 68 -8.77 6.00 -4.37
C MET A 68 -9.57 4.70 -4.42
N LEU A 69 -9.47 3.95 -5.52
CA LEU A 69 -10.15 2.68 -5.69
C LEU A 69 -9.67 1.62 -4.70
N PHE A 70 -8.36 1.57 -4.43
CA PHE A 70 -7.80 0.69 -3.41
C PHE A 70 -8.40 0.98 -2.03
N ILE A 71 -8.50 2.24 -1.63
CA ILE A 71 -9.09 2.63 -0.33
C ILE A 71 -10.57 2.24 -0.26
N LEU A 72 -11.34 2.47 -1.33
CA LEU A 72 -12.75 2.09 -1.38
C LEU A 72 -12.92 0.57 -1.21
N PHE A 73 -12.15 -0.21 -1.97
CA PHE A 73 -12.17 -1.68 -1.87
C PHE A 73 -11.71 -2.20 -0.50
N ASP A 74 -10.70 -1.59 0.11
CA ASP A 74 -10.21 -1.97 1.43
C ASP A 74 -11.27 -1.71 2.53
N ILE A 75 -11.97 -0.58 2.46
CA ILE A 75 -13.10 -0.28 3.35
C ILE A 75 -14.22 -1.32 3.18
N GLU A 76 -14.49 -1.76 1.95
CA GLU A 76 -15.51 -2.77 1.71
C GLU A 76 -15.15 -4.12 2.33
N LEU A 77 -13.87 -4.51 2.28
CA LEU A 77 -13.36 -5.70 2.97
C LEU A 77 -13.54 -5.61 4.48
N VAL A 78 -13.33 -4.43 5.09
CA VAL A 78 -13.60 -4.18 6.52
C VAL A 78 -15.04 -4.54 6.88
N PHE A 79 -16.03 -4.25 6.03
CA PHE A 79 -17.42 -4.65 6.26
C PHE A 79 -17.68 -6.15 6.04
N MET A 80 -16.89 -6.82 5.21
CA MET A 80 -17.02 -8.26 4.98
C MET A 80 -16.44 -9.10 6.12
N TYR A 81 -15.43 -8.61 6.84
CA TYR A 81 -14.77 -9.37 7.92
C TYR A 81 -15.72 -9.80 9.05
N PRO A 82 -16.57 -8.92 9.63
CA PRO A 82 -17.53 -9.33 10.65
C PRO A 82 -18.44 -10.45 10.15
N TYR A 83 -18.96 -10.33 8.92
CA TYR A 83 -19.76 -11.39 8.31
C TYR A 83 -18.98 -12.71 8.20
N ALA A 84 -17.73 -12.67 7.75
CA ALA A 84 -16.89 -13.86 7.61
C ALA A 84 -16.65 -14.57 8.95
N VAL A 85 -16.54 -13.82 10.05
CA VAL A 85 -16.34 -14.38 11.41
C VAL A 85 -17.62 -15.02 11.95
N VAL A 86 -18.80 -14.47 11.65
CA VAL A 86 -20.08 -14.95 12.19
C VAL A 86 -20.97 -15.67 11.17
N ALA A 87 -20.43 -16.06 10.01
CA ALA A 87 -21.19 -16.60 8.88
C ALA A 87 -22.13 -17.74 9.28
N ASP A 88 -21.66 -18.65 10.14
CA ASP A 88 -22.44 -19.78 10.64
C ASP A 88 -23.64 -19.36 11.51
N ALA A 89 -23.53 -18.24 12.23
CA ALA A 89 -24.58 -17.74 13.12
C ALA A 89 -25.70 -17.00 12.39
N VAL A 90 -25.39 -16.32 11.28
CA VAL A 90 -26.37 -15.60 10.45
C VAL A 90 -26.99 -16.46 9.34
N GLY A 91 -26.37 -17.59 9.00
CA GLY A 91 -26.91 -18.59 8.08
C GLY A 91 -27.29 -18.01 6.72
N VAL A 92 -28.40 -18.51 6.15
CA VAL A 92 -28.84 -18.15 4.79
C VAL A 92 -29.15 -16.65 4.65
N PHE A 93 -29.66 -16.01 5.71
CA PHE A 93 -29.94 -14.58 5.68
C PHE A 93 -28.67 -13.76 5.47
N GLY A 94 -27.62 -14.04 6.26
CA GLY A 94 -26.33 -13.38 6.10
C GLY A 94 -25.72 -13.65 4.72
N PHE A 95 -25.85 -14.88 4.23
CA PHE A 95 -25.37 -15.25 2.89
C PHE A 95 -26.05 -14.44 1.77
N VAL A 96 -27.37 -14.26 1.83
CA VAL A 96 -28.07 -13.43 0.85
C VAL A 96 -27.65 -11.96 0.99
N ALA A 97 -27.56 -11.44 2.21
CA ALA A 97 -27.17 -10.05 2.46
C ALA A 97 -25.75 -9.75 1.94
N ILE A 98 -24.77 -10.61 2.21
CA ILE A 98 -23.40 -10.42 1.73
C ILE A 98 -23.31 -10.56 0.20
N THR A 99 -24.11 -11.45 -0.39
CA THR A 99 -24.12 -11.65 -1.85
C THR A 99 -24.65 -10.41 -2.55
N LEU A 100 -25.73 -9.80 -2.02
CA LEU A 100 -26.27 -8.55 -2.54
C LEU A 100 -25.29 -7.38 -2.36
N TYR A 101 -24.59 -7.33 -1.22
CA TYR A 101 -23.55 -6.35 -0.96
C TYR A 101 -22.40 -6.46 -1.98
N ILE A 102 -21.83 -7.67 -2.16
CA ILE A 102 -20.77 -7.93 -3.14
C ILE A 102 -21.24 -7.63 -4.56
N ALA A 103 -22.46 -8.01 -4.93
CA ALA A 103 -23.00 -7.72 -6.26
C ALA A 103 -23.09 -6.21 -6.54
N THR A 104 -23.47 -5.41 -5.54
CA THR A 104 -23.57 -3.96 -5.66
C THR A 104 -22.19 -3.32 -5.90
N ILE A 105 -21.18 -3.77 -5.16
CA ILE A 105 -19.79 -3.33 -5.32
C ILE A 105 -19.22 -3.76 -6.66
N ALA A 106 -19.42 -5.03 -7.02
CA ALA A 106 -18.96 -5.58 -8.29
C ALA A 106 -19.53 -4.79 -9.48
N PHE A 107 -20.77 -4.29 -9.37
CA PHE A 107 -21.35 -3.40 -10.36
C PHE A 107 -20.62 -2.06 -10.46
N ALA A 108 -20.30 -1.41 -9.33
CA ALA A 108 -19.53 -0.18 -9.32
C ALA A 108 -18.12 -0.36 -9.93
N TYR A 109 -17.43 -1.44 -9.57
CA TYR A 109 -16.12 -1.78 -10.13
C TYR A 109 -16.18 -2.07 -11.63
N ALA A 110 -17.18 -2.83 -12.08
CA ALA A 110 -17.39 -3.11 -13.50
C ALA A 110 -17.67 -1.83 -14.30
N TYR A 111 -18.40 -0.86 -13.72
CA TYR A 111 -18.63 0.45 -14.32
C TYR A 111 -17.33 1.24 -14.48
N GLU A 112 -16.51 1.30 -13.43
CA GLU A 112 -15.23 2.02 -13.47
C GLU A 112 -14.25 1.40 -14.47
N TRP A 113 -14.17 0.06 -14.52
CA TRP A 113 -13.42 -0.65 -15.54
C TRP A 113 -13.89 -0.25 -16.94
N ARG A 114 -15.21 -0.33 -17.20
CA ARG A 114 -15.79 0.05 -18.50
C ARG A 114 -15.51 1.51 -18.89
N ARG A 115 -15.27 2.39 -17.91
CA ARG A 115 -14.95 3.82 -18.10
C ARG A 115 -13.46 4.09 -18.28
N GLY A 116 -12.59 3.08 -18.22
CA GLY A 116 -11.15 3.24 -18.35
C GLY A 116 -10.49 3.78 -17.07
N GLY A 117 -11.14 3.72 -15.91
CA GLY A 117 -10.55 4.17 -14.64
C GLY A 117 -9.30 3.37 -14.22
N LEU A 118 -9.12 2.20 -14.84
CA LEU A 118 -8.00 1.29 -14.66
C LEU A 118 -7.02 1.26 -15.83
N GLU A 119 -7.13 2.19 -16.79
CA GLU A 119 -6.20 2.26 -17.93
C GLU A 119 -4.88 2.92 -17.53
N TRP A 120 -3.77 2.29 -17.95
CA TRP A 120 -2.39 2.73 -17.67
C TRP A 120 -1.62 3.09 -18.95
N SER A 121 -2.32 3.14 -20.09
CA SER A 121 -1.79 3.45 -21.42
C SER A 121 -1.85 4.93 -21.73
#